data_AF-A0A7J0GWM9-F1
#
_entry.id   AF-A0A7J0GWM9-F1
#
_cell.length_a   1.000
_cell.length_b   1.000
_cell.length_c   1.000
_cell.angle_alpha   90.00
_cell.angle_beta   90.00
_cell.angle_gamma   90.00
#
_symmetry.space_group_name_H-M   'P 1'
#
loop_
_entity.id
_entity.type
_entity.pdbx_description
1 polymer ?
#
loop_
_entity_poly.entity_id
_entity_poly.type
_entity_poly.pdbx_seq_one_letter_code
_entity_poly.pdbx_strand_id
1 'polypeptide(L)'
;MPKSQRNSNFLVSKRWLNLQGRLVRSLKLLDWKISRIGSVIRAIPKSYSRGFGSWMCDFASKLSGYPNLRKLMVVSSSELGLLSVAEECPTLQELELHRCTDQVLRGIAACQNLQILKLIGNVDGFYVSLVSDIGLTILAQGCRRLVKLELSGCEGSYDGIRAIGQCCQMLEELTLTNHRMEAFGSCPALERLHLERCQLRDKQSVRSLFLMCETVREIVFQNCWGLDNDLSSIAGICRRVKFLSLEGCSLLTTQGLESMLLSWKELQRLRVVACNNIKDGEVTPMLSILFSSLKELMWRPDTKSQLLSNLAGTGMGKKGGRFFKKM
;
A
#
# COMPACT_ATOMS: atom_id res chain seq x y z
N MET A 1 -6.98 5.84 29.75
CA MET A 1 -6.91 7.00 30.66
C MET A 1 -6.78 8.30 29.88
N PRO A 2 -7.29 9.44 30.39
CA PRO A 2 -7.45 10.69 29.63
C PRO A 2 -6.13 11.43 29.36
N LYS A 3 -6.13 12.26 28.31
CA LYS A 3 -4.96 12.84 27.62
C LYS A 3 -4.24 14.01 28.35
N SER A 4 -4.54 14.34 29.60
CA SER A 4 -4.02 15.57 30.24
C SER A 4 -2.79 15.42 31.15
N GLN A 5 -2.23 14.23 31.37
CA GLN A 5 -1.06 14.05 32.25
C GLN A 5 0.28 13.76 31.55
N ARG A 6 0.41 14.00 30.24
CA ARG A 6 1.69 13.75 29.53
C ARG A 6 2.75 14.85 29.72
N ASN A 7 2.39 16.02 30.25
CA ASN A 7 3.32 17.16 30.40
C ASN A 7 3.92 17.33 31.80
N SER A 8 3.59 16.49 32.78
CA SER A 8 4.10 16.58 34.15
C SER A 8 5.46 15.88 34.38
N ASN A 9 6.12 15.37 33.33
CA ASN A 9 7.34 14.56 33.45
C ASN A 9 8.65 15.30 33.12
N PHE A 10 8.67 16.63 33.21
CA PHE A 10 9.88 17.43 32.95
C PHE A 10 11.03 17.21 33.97
N LEU A 11 10.81 16.39 35.01
CA LEU A 11 11.80 16.11 36.06
C LEU A 11 11.96 14.61 36.38
N VAL A 12 11.74 13.70 35.42
CA VAL A 12 11.90 12.26 35.67
C VAL A 12 13.27 11.76 35.19
N SER A 13 13.91 10.94 36.03
CA SER A 13 15.19 10.26 35.79
C SER A 13 15.29 9.65 34.38
N LYS A 14 16.50 9.70 33.77
CA LYS A 14 16.83 9.02 32.49
C LYS A 14 16.36 7.56 32.45
N ARG A 15 16.34 6.89 33.61
CA ARG A 15 15.88 5.50 33.77
C ARG A 15 14.38 5.34 33.49
N TRP A 16 13.57 6.33 33.85
CA TRP A 16 12.13 6.33 33.65
C TRP A 16 11.75 6.70 32.20
N LEU A 17 12.49 7.63 31.58
CA LEU A 17 12.38 7.91 30.14
C LEU A 17 12.72 6.67 29.28
N ASN A 18 13.74 5.90 29.65
CA ASN A 18 14.10 4.65 28.97
C ASN A 18 13.01 3.57 29.15
N LEU A 19 12.43 3.44 30.35
CA LEU A 19 11.31 2.52 30.59
C LEU A 19 10.06 2.89 29.79
N GLN A 20 9.72 4.19 29.69
CA GLN A 20 8.61 4.66 28.86
C GLN A 20 8.86 4.40 27.37
N GLY A 21 10.08 4.63 26.90
CA GLY A 21 10.42 4.39 25.50
C GLY A 21 10.39 2.91 25.10
N ARG A 22 10.70 1.98 26.02
CA ARG A 22 10.48 0.53 25.81
C ARG A 22 9.01 0.15 25.59
N LEU A 23 8.06 0.97 26.03
CA LEU A 23 6.62 0.75 25.83
C LEU A 23 6.12 1.33 24.50
N VAL A 24 6.87 2.24 23.89
CA VAL A 24 6.48 2.86 22.61
C VAL A 24 6.75 1.89 21.48
N ARG A 25 5.67 1.43 20.84
CA ARG A 25 5.70 0.53 19.69
C ARG A 25 5.44 1.22 18.36
N SER A 26 4.93 2.46 18.39
CA SER A 26 4.64 3.25 17.19
C SER A 26 5.05 4.71 17.38
N LEU A 27 5.72 5.29 16.39
CA LEU A 27 6.19 6.66 16.39
C LEU A 27 5.91 7.32 15.02
N LYS A 28 5.52 8.59 15.04
CA LYS A 28 5.30 9.41 13.83
C LYS A 28 6.16 10.66 13.91
N LEU A 29 7.00 10.88 12.90
CA LEU A 29 7.93 12.00 12.79
C LEU A 29 7.60 12.82 11.52
N LEU A 30 6.93 13.96 11.73
CA LEU A 30 6.41 14.80 10.65
C LEU A 30 7.41 15.85 10.13
N ASP A 31 8.43 16.19 10.91
CA ASP A 31 9.43 17.20 10.59
C ASP A 31 10.84 16.61 10.63
N TRP A 32 11.20 15.78 9.63
CA TRP A 32 12.60 15.36 9.46
C TRP A 32 13.43 16.41 8.69
N LYS A 33 12.80 17.47 8.16
CA LYS A 33 13.53 18.65 7.69
C LYS A 33 14.06 19.45 8.89
N ILE A 34 15.16 18.99 9.49
CA ILE A 34 16.06 19.91 10.18
C ILE A 34 17.01 20.46 9.12
N SER A 35 16.49 21.32 8.23
CA SER A 35 17.31 22.33 7.57
C SER A 35 16.88 23.66 8.17
N ARG A 36 17.65 24.13 9.17
CA ARG A 36 17.38 25.28 10.06
C ARG A 36 16.19 25.09 11.00
N ILE A 37 16.50 24.73 12.25
CA ILE A 37 16.01 25.46 13.44
C ILE A 37 17.11 25.30 14.50
N GLY A 38 17.95 26.33 14.63
CA GLY A 38 18.38 26.74 15.96
C GLY A 38 17.16 27.39 16.62
N SER A 39 16.97 27.18 17.93
CA SER A 39 15.78 27.51 18.77
C SER A 39 14.76 26.37 18.79
N VAL A 40 14.88 25.32 19.62
CA VAL A 40 14.75 25.39 21.08
C VAL A 40 15.54 24.23 21.67
N ILE A 41 16.76 24.52 22.14
CA ILE A 41 17.48 23.69 23.10
C ILE A 41 17.49 24.47 24.42
N ARG A 42 16.61 24.10 25.34
CA ARG A 42 16.88 24.07 26.78
C ARG A 42 16.48 22.65 27.19
N ALA A 43 17.31 21.80 27.77
CA ALA A 43 18.52 22.01 28.54
C ALA A 43 19.38 20.71 28.56
N ILE A 44 20.57 20.85 29.17
CA ILE A 44 21.58 19.85 29.61
C ILE A 44 22.86 19.85 28.73
N PRO A 45 24.06 19.98 29.33
CA PRO A 45 25.13 20.85 28.84
C PRO A 45 26.11 20.19 27.87
N LYS A 46 26.69 21.05 27.02
CA LYS A 46 27.80 20.76 26.12
C LYS A 46 29.11 20.60 26.89
N SER A 47 29.89 19.58 26.53
CA SER A 47 31.35 19.71 26.49
C SER A 47 31.92 18.87 25.35
N TYR A 48 32.39 19.58 24.31
CA TYR A 48 33.44 19.23 23.36
C TYR A 48 33.33 17.95 22.50
N SER A 49 32.95 18.12 21.22
CA SER A 49 33.82 17.78 20.08
C SER A 49 33.22 18.31 18.75
N ARG A 50 34.11 18.67 17.82
CA ARG A 50 33.89 19.46 16.61
C ARG A 50 33.35 18.62 15.44
N GLY A 51 32.49 19.25 14.63
CA GLY A 51 32.37 19.03 13.18
C GLY A 51 31.73 17.72 12.72
N PHE A 52 30.63 17.80 11.95
CA PHE A 52 29.91 16.69 11.31
C PHE A 52 29.23 15.63 12.21
N GLY A 53 29.74 15.33 13.41
CA GLY A 53 29.19 14.27 14.29
C GLY A 53 27.97 14.65 15.16
N SER A 54 27.69 15.93 15.36
CA SER A 54 26.66 16.37 16.34
C SER A 54 25.23 15.99 15.96
N TRP A 55 24.93 15.88 14.67
CA TRP A 55 23.57 15.59 14.17
C TRP A 55 23.20 14.10 14.30
N MET A 56 24.19 13.21 14.14
CA MET A 56 24.00 11.77 14.34
C MET A 56 23.83 11.42 15.82
N CYS A 57 24.59 12.08 16.72
CA CYS A 57 24.49 11.85 18.16
C CYS A 57 23.12 12.25 18.73
N ASP A 58 22.52 13.36 18.27
CA ASP A 58 21.20 13.80 18.72
C ASP A 58 20.06 12.90 18.19
N PHE A 59 20.28 12.22 17.07
CA PHE A 59 19.31 11.32 16.44
C PHE A 59 19.34 9.90 17.03
N ALA A 60 20.52 9.28 17.07
CA ALA A 60 20.73 7.97 17.70
C ALA A 60 20.37 8.02 19.20
N SER A 61 20.65 9.14 19.89
CA SER A 61 20.24 9.32 21.30
C SER A 61 18.72 9.40 21.49
N LYS A 62 17.96 9.82 20.46
CA LYS A 62 16.49 9.88 20.52
C LYS A 62 15.85 8.53 20.19
N LEU A 63 16.44 7.74 19.28
CA LEU A 63 15.94 6.40 18.92
C LEU A 63 16.41 5.27 19.83
N SER A 64 17.59 5.38 20.44
CA SER A 64 18.08 4.47 21.49
C SER A 64 17.13 4.39 22.71
N GLY A 65 16.25 5.38 22.87
CA GLY A 65 15.16 5.35 23.84
C GLY A 65 14.03 4.36 23.50
N TYR A 66 13.90 3.91 22.24
CA TYR A 66 12.77 3.14 21.73
C TYR A 66 13.17 1.79 21.11
N PRO A 67 13.84 0.88 21.83
CA PRO A 67 14.38 -0.37 21.27
C PRO A 67 13.31 -1.38 20.81
N ASN A 68 12.05 -1.20 21.25
CA ASN A 68 10.91 -2.08 20.91
C ASN A 68 10.00 -1.45 19.85
N LEU A 69 10.49 -0.46 19.10
CA LEU A 69 9.72 0.21 18.08
C LEU A 69 9.38 -0.80 16.96
N ARG A 70 8.09 -0.87 16.61
CA ARG A 70 7.57 -1.76 15.56
C ARG A 70 7.06 -0.99 14.36
N LYS A 71 6.55 0.22 14.57
CA LYS A 71 6.00 1.08 13.53
C LYS A 71 6.63 2.46 13.55
N LEU A 72 7.14 2.90 12.41
CA LEU A 72 7.70 4.23 12.25
C LEU A 72 7.11 4.91 11.01
N MET A 73 6.69 6.16 11.14
CA MET A 73 6.40 7.03 10.01
C MET A 73 7.39 8.18 10.00
N VAL A 74 8.05 8.42 8.87
CA VAL A 74 8.99 9.54 8.69
C VAL A 74 8.65 10.31 7.42
N VAL A 75 8.67 11.64 7.52
CA VAL A 75 8.53 12.53 6.36
C VAL A 75 9.87 13.15 6.05
N SER A 76 10.42 12.91 4.84
CA SER A 76 11.67 13.51 4.33
C SER A 76 12.96 13.05 5.03
N SER A 77 13.31 11.76 4.96
CA SER A 77 14.52 11.19 5.58
C SER A 77 15.79 11.27 4.72
N SER A 78 16.97 11.22 5.35
CA SER A 78 18.26 10.98 4.70
C SER A 78 18.67 9.51 4.83
N GLU A 79 19.54 9.03 3.93
CA GLU A 79 20.12 7.67 3.97
C GLU A 79 20.72 7.35 5.33
N LEU A 80 21.62 8.22 5.83
CA LEU A 80 22.31 8.04 7.11
C LEU A 80 21.34 7.94 8.29
N GLY A 81 20.28 8.75 8.29
CA GLY A 81 19.32 8.70 9.39
C GLY A 81 18.47 7.42 9.38
N LEU A 82 18.18 6.84 8.21
CA LEU A 82 17.53 5.53 8.14
C LEU A 82 18.49 4.37 8.48
N LEU A 83 19.78 4.49 8.20
CA LEU A 83 20.78 3.53 8.68
C LEU A 83 20.81 3.51 10.22
N SER A 84 20.83 4.68 10.86
CA SER A 84 20.74 4.76 12.32
C SER A 84 19.41 4.21 12.87
N VAL A 85 18.29 4.35 12.14
CA VAL A 85 17.03 3.66 12.52
C VAL A 85 17.20 2.15 12.46
N ALA A 86 17.82 1.62 11.41
CA ALA A 86 18.04 0.19 11.25
C ALA A 86 18.92 -0.38 12.38
N GLU A 87 19.94 0.36 12.79
CA GLU A 87 20.84 0.00 13.90
C GLU A 87 20.15 0.04 15.26
N GLU A 88 19.43 1.12 15.56
CA GLU A 88 18.85 1.36 16.89
C GLU A 88 17.48 0.68 17.11
N CYS A 89 16.76 0.36 16.03
CA CYS A 89 15.41 -0.22 16.08
C CYS A 89 15.34 -1.57 15.32
N PRO A 90 16.03 -2.63 15.79
CA PRO A 90 16.07 -3.92 15.09
C PRO A 90 14.72 -4.64 15.05
N THR A 91 13.76 -4.26 15.90
CA THR A 91 12.40 -4.82 15.93
C THR A 91 11.41 -4.14 14.99
N LEU A 92 11.87 -3.20 14.17
CA LEU A 92 11.00 -2.45 13.27
C LEU A 92 10.39 -3.38 12.21
N GLN A 93 9.06 -3.32 12.10
CA GLN A 93 8.25 -4.18 11.22
C GLN A 93 7.45 -3.37 10.20
N GLU A 94 7.06 -2.15 10.55
CA GLU A 94 6.27 -1.27 9.70
C GLU A 94 6.98 0.08 9.53
N LEU A 95 7.16 0.50 8.28
CA LEU A 95 7.79 1.77 7.94
C LEU A 95 6.95 2.50 6.88
N GLU A 96 6.64 3.77 7.14
CA GLU A 96 5.98 4.65 6.20
C GLU A 96 6.88 5.87 5.93
N LEU A 97 7.21 6.10 4.67
CA LEU A 97 8.09 7.18 4.25
C LEU A 97 7.42 8.08 3.23
N HIS A 98 7.56 9.37 3.45
CA HIS A 98 7.09 10.41 2.54
C HIS A 98 8.28 11.16 1.94
N ARG A 99 8.16 11.54 0.66
CA ARG A 99 9.20 12.20 -0.15
C ARG A 99 10.46 11.33 -0.32
N CYS A 100 10.25 10.08 -0.73
CA CYS A 100 11.33 9.10 -0.89
C CYS A 100 12.17 9.35 -2.16
N THR A 101 13.45 8.98 -2.11
CA THR A 101 14.38 8.91 -3.26
C THR A 101 15.21 7.62 -3.17
N ASP A 102 15.87 7.22 -4.26
CA ASP A 102 16.73 6.02 -4.28
C ASP A 102 17.78 5.97 -3.16
N GLN A 103 18.35 7.12 -2.78
CA GLN A 103 19.34 7.20 -1.69
C GLN A 103 18.76 6.74 -0.35
N VAL A 104 17.49 7.08 -0.10
CA VAL A 104 16.80 6.70 1.14
C VAL A 104 16.55 5.19 1.18
N LEU A 105 16.30 4.55 0.04
CA LEU A 105 16.04 3.12 -0.05
C LEU A 105 17.27 2.27 0.34
N ARG A 106 18.49 2.78 0.16
CA ARG A 106 19.72 2.15 0.69
C ARG A 106 19.71 2.03 2.20
N GLY A 107 19.28 3.08 2.90
CA GLY A 107 19.13 3.06 4.36
C GLY A 107 18.04 2.08 4.82
N ILE A 108 16.93 1.99 4.08
CA ILE A 108 15.86 1.02 4.39
C ILE A 108 16.33 -0.42 4.20
N ALA A 109 17.18 -0.69 3.21
CA ALA A 109 17.69 -2.03 2.95
C ALA A 109 18.42 -2.65 4.17
N ALA A 110 18.88 -1.84 5.12
CA ALA A 110 19.43 -2.31 6.39
C ALA A 110 18.36 -2.81 7.39
N CYS A 111 17.09 -2.46 7.22
CA CYS A 111 15.97 -2.90 8.07
C CYS A 111 15.51 -4.33 7.74
N GLN A 112 16.24 -5.34 8.21
CA GLN A 112 16.04 -6.75 7.82
C GLN A 112 14.71 -7.38 8.28
N ASN A 113 14.06 -6.82 9.31
CA ASN A 113 12.81 -7.36 9.88
C ASN A 113 11.54 -6.67 9.35
N LEU A 114 11.69 -5.81 8.35
CA LEU A 114 10.58 -5.05 7.80
C LEU A 114 9.58 -5.97 7.07
N GLN A 115 8.31 -5.85 7.45
CA GLN A 115 7.19 -6.63 6.91
C GLN A 115 6.22 -5.74 6.13
N ILE A 116 6.02 -4.50 6.55
CA ILE A 116 5.11 -3.55 5.93
C ILE A 116 5.88 -2.29 5.57
N LEU A 117 5.87 -1.94 4.29
CA LEU A 117 6.51 -0.72 3.81
C LEU A 117 5.55 0.08 2.95
N LYS A 118 5.45 1.38 3.24
CA LYS A 118 4.72 2.36 2.45
C LYS A 118 5.67 3.47 2.01
N LEU A 119 5.85 3.60 0.70
CA LEU A 119 6.66 4.64 0.07
C LEU A 119 5.76 5.63 -0.65
N ILE A 120 5.80 6.88 -0.24
CA ILE A 120 5.09 7.98 -0.88
C ILE A 120 6.14 8.88 -1.52
N GLY A 121 6.26 8.76 -2.84
CA GLY A 121 7.19 9.53 -3.64
C GLY A 121 6.72 10.94 -3.93
N ASN A 122 5.46 11.08 -4.38
CA ASN A 122 4.90 12.34 -4.82
C ASN A 122 3.94 12.91 -3.77
N VAL A 123 4.17 14.16 -3.38
CA VAL A 123 3.26 14.97 -2.57
C VAL A 123 3.01 16.25 -3.37
N ASP A 124 1.74 16.50 -3.71
CA ASP A 124 1.22 17.73 -4.32
C ASP A 124 1.53 18.00 -5.81
N GLY A 125 2.06 17.04 -6.59
CA GLY A 125 2.17 17.19 -8.06
C GLY A 125 3.28 18.12 -8.56
N PHE A 126 4.05 18.73 -7.65
CA PHE A 126 5.21 19.57 -7.95
C PHE A 126 6.55 18.88 -7.68
N TYR A 127 6.54 17.71 -7.05
CA TYR A 127 7.75 16.92 -6.76
C TYR A 127 7.69 15.58 -7.46
N VAL A 128 8.58 15.40 -8.42
CA VAL A 128 8.79 14.13 -9.11
C VAL A 128 9.64 13.25 -8.20
N SER A 129 9.09 12.11 -7.77
CA SER A 129 9.80 11.15 -6.94
C SER A 129 10.88 10.43 -7.74
N LEU A 130 12.15 10.61 -7.36
CA LEU A 130 13.28 9.86 -7.92
C LEU A 130 13.42 8.47 -7.28
N VAL A 131 12.31 7.73 -7.13
CA VAL A 131 12.40 6.29 -6.80
C VAL A 131 12.37 5.56 -8.12
N SER A 132 13.54 5.10 -8.57
CA SER A 132 13.74 4.37 -9.82
C SER A 132 13.80 2.86 -9.58
N ASP A 133 13.94 2.10 -10.67
CA ASP A 133 14.18 0.65 -10.61
C ASP A 133 15.42 0.28 -9.81
N ILE A 134 16.43 1.14 -9.81
CA ILE A 134 17.67 0.93 -9.06
C ILE A 134 17.36 0.94 -7.57
N GLY A 135 16.61 1.95 -7.10
CA GLY A 135 16.21 2.04 -5.71
C GLY A 135 15.30 0.90 -5.27
N LEU A 136 14.32 0.53 -6.10
CA LEU A 136 13.44 -0.62 -5.82
C LEU A 136 14.21 -1.95 -5.79
N THR A 137 15.24 -2.12 -6.64
CA THR A 137 16.12 -3.30 -6.62
C THR A 137 16.94 -3.36 -5.34
N ILE A 138 17.50 -2.22 -4.88
CA ILE A 138 18.20 -2.12 -3.61
C ILE A 138 17.28 -2.49 -2.45
N LEU A 139 16.07 -1.95 -2.44
CA LEU A 139 15.04 -2.27 -1.45
C LEU A 139 14.75 -3.78 -1.43
N ALA A 140 14.50 -4.36 -2.60
CA ALA A 140 14.18 -5.78 -2.76
C ALA A 140 15.27 -6.70 -2.19
N GLN A 141 16.53 -6.37 -2.42
CA GLN A 141 17.67 -7.16 -1.94
C GLN A 141 17.81 -7.15 -0.42
N GLY A 142 17.52 -6.01 0.23
CA GLY A 142 17.62 -5.84 1.68
C GLY A 142 16.39 -6.31 2.47
N CYS A 143 15.18 -6.02 1.96
CA CYS A 143 13.93 -6.24 2.68
C CYS A 143 13.21 -7.53 2.25
N ARG A 144 13.84 -8.69 2.45
CA ARG A 144 13.32 -9.99 1.96
C ARG A 144 12.10 -10.54 2.70
N ARG A 145 11.77 -9.96 3.86
CA ARG A 145 10.64 -10.37 4.73
C ARG A 145 9.38 -9.52 4.51
N LEU A 146 9.36 -8.69 3.47
CA LEU A 146 8.19 -7.88 3.14
C LEU A 146 7.00 -8.77 2.85
N VAL A 147 5.89 -8.46 3.52
CA VAL A 147 4.57 -9.06 3.36
C VAL A 147 3.63 -8.08 2.66
N LYS A 148 3.78 -6.77 2.94
CA LYS A 148 2.98 -5.70 2.33
C LYS A 148 3.85 -4.56 1.83
N LEU A 149 3.66 -4.18 0.57
CA LEU A 149 4.29 -3.03 -0.04
C LEU A 149 3.26 -2.10 -0.67
N GLU A 150 3.35 -0.81 -0.34
CA GLU A 150 2.56 0.25 -0.96
C GLU A 150 3.50 1.28 -1.60
N LEU A 151 3.36 1.49 -2.91
CA LEU A 151 4.11 2.47 -3.69
C LEU A 151 3.14 3.53 -4.20
N SER A 152 3.32 4.78 -3.79
CA SER A 152 2.46 5.90 -4.20
C SER A 152 3.27 7.00 -4.86
N GLY A 153 3.07 7.18 -6.17
CA GLY A 153 3.78 8.19 -6.96
C GLY A 153 5.29 7.94 -7.05
N CYS A 154 5.70 6.68 -7.09
CA CYS A 154 7.07 6.27 -7.42
C CYS A 154 7.22 6.16 -8.95
N GLU A 155 8.41 6.44 -9.48
CA GLU A 155 8.72 6.38 -10.92
C GLU A 155 9.37 5.07 -11.36
N GLY A 156 9.60 4.14 -10.42
CA GLY A 156 10.15 2.84 -10.73
C GLY A 156 9.32 2.20 -11.82
N SER A 157 9.96 1.62 -12.82
CA SER A 157 9.26 0.82 -13.80
C SER A 157 8.93 -0.55 -13.21
N TYR A 158 8.46 -1.43 -14.07
CA TYR A 158 8.27 -2.82 -13.72
C TYR A 158 9.57 -3.52 -13.29
N ASP A 159 10.74 -3.14 -13.79
CA ASP A 159 11.99 -3.84 -13.46
C ASP A 159 12.28 -3.81 -11.95
N GLY A 160 11.99 -2.68 -11.30
CA GLY A 160 12.05 -2.56 -9.86
C GLY A 160 11.01 -3.40 -9.13
N ILE A 161 9.76 -3.43 -9.62
CA ILE A 161 8.69 -4.26 -9.04
C ILE A 161 9.00 -5.75 -9.20
N ARG A 162 9.59 -6.15 -10.34
CA ARG A 162 10.08 -7.52 -10.59
C ARG A 162 11.17 -7.89 -9.61
N ALA A 163 12.14 -7.01 -9.37
CA ALA A 163 13.19 -7.27 -8.39
C ALA A 163 12.57 -7.53 -7.01
N ILE A 164 11.56 -6.75 -6.61
CA ILE A 164 10.77 -6.98 -5.38
C ILE A 164 10.11 -8.36 -5.43
N GLY A 165 9.40 -8.71 -6.49
CA GLY A 165 8.77 -10.02 -6.65
C GLY A 165 9.71 -11.22 -6.59
N GLN A 166 10.93 -11.05 -7.11
CA GLN A 166 11.96 -12.09 -7.12
C GLN A 166 12.66 -12.24 -5.77
N CYS A 167 12.86 -11.14 -5.03
CA CYS A 167 13.60 -11.17 -3.77
C CYS A 167 12.69 -11.30 -2.53
N CYS A 168 11.47 -10.75 -2.57
CA CYS A 168 10.50 -10.74 -1.48
C CYS A 168 9.47 -11.85 -1.65
N GLN A 169 9.89 -13.10 -1.46
CA GLN A 169 9.04 -14.29 -1.63
C GLN A 169 7.86 -14.40 -0.64
N MET A 170 7.83 -13.55 0.38
CA MET A 170 6.74 -13.47 1.37
C MET A 170 5.71 -12.38 1.03
N LEU A 171 5.86 -11.67 -0.10
CA LEU A 171 5.01 -10.54 -0.44
C LEU A 171 3.60 -11.00 -0.80
N GLU A 172 2.65 -10.74 0.09
CA GLU A 172 1.24 -11.08 -0.09
C GLU A 172 0.42 -9.91 -0.66
N GLU A 173 0.77 -8.67 -0.29
CA GLU A 173 0.03 -7.47 -0.68
C GLU A 173 0.90 -6.46 -1.43
N LEU A 174 0.45 -6.05 -2.61
CA LEU A 174 1.05 -4.98 -3.38
C LEU A 174 -0.01 -3.93 -3.72
N THR A 175 0.24 -2.69 -3.30
CA THR A 175 -0.59 -1.53 -3.64
C THR A 175 0.23 -0.57 -4.49
N LEU A 176 -0.25 -0.24 -5.68
CA LEU A 176 0.35 0.75 -6.57
C LEU A 176 -0.63 1.91 -6.75
N THR A 177 -0.18 3.13 -6.45
CA THR A 177 -0.96 4.36 -6.60
C THR A 177 -0.26 5.34 -7.54
N ASN A 178 -0.98 5.89 -8.51
CA ASN A 178 -0.45 6.84 -9.53
C ASN A 178 0.75 6.32 -10.34
N HIS A 179 0.76 5.02 -10.66
CA HIS A 179 1.89 4.39 -11.36
C HIS A 179 1.64 4.30 -12.89
N ARG A 180 2.68 4.55 -13.69
CA ARG A 180 2.70 4.21 -15.13
C ARG A 180 3.28 2.80 -15.28
N MET A 181 2.66 1.95 -16.09
CA MET A 181 3.04 0.54 -16.23
C MET A 181 3.67 0.30 -17.60
N GLU A 182 4.90 -0.22 -17.64
CA GLU A 182 5.65 -0.71 -18.81
C GLU A 182 6.32 -2.03 -18.37
N ALA A 183 6.18 -3.19 -19.05
CA ALA A 183 6.31 -4.50 -18.34
C ALA A 183 6.95 -5.71 -19.07
N PHE A 184 7.59 -6.66 -18.33
CA PHE A 184 7.69 -8.15 -18.55
C PHE A 184 8.36 -8.97 -17.38
N GLY A 185 7.66 -9.93 -16.73
CA GLY A 185 8.22 -10.93 -15.74
C GLY A 185 7.17 -11.55 -14.76
N SER A 186 7.56 -12.25 -13.66
CA SER A 186 6.65 -13.01 -12.74
C SER A 186 6.82 -12.78 -11.20
N CYS A 187 5.74 -12.81 -10.39
CA CYS A 187 5.70 -12.70 -8.90
C CYS A 187 4.83 -13.80 -8.23
N PRO A 188 5.37 -14.97 -7.87
CA PRO A 188 4.55 -16.14 -7.53
C PRO A 188 3.77 -16.07 -6.21
N ALA A 189 4.17 -15.22 -5.25
CA ALA A 189 3.61 -15.19 -3.90
C ALA A 189 2.42 -14.21 -3.71
N LEU A 190 2.13 -13.37 -4.70
CA LEU A 190 1.20 -12.26 -4.52
C LEU A 190 -0.26 -12.73 -4.40
N GLU A 191 -0.89 -12.47 -3.27
CA GLU A 191 -2.30 -12.84 -3.03
C GLU A 191 -3.27 -11.67 -3.24
N ARG A 192 -2.84 -10.42 -3.00
CA ARG A 192 -3.70 -9.23 -3.05
C ARG A 192 -3.03 -8.13 -3.86
N LEU A 193 -3.69 -7.72 -4.94
CA LEU A 193 -3.26 -6.63 -5.82
C LEU A 193 -4.24 -5.47 -5.74
N HIS A 194 -3.74 -4.29 -5.37
CA HIS A 194 -4.53 -3.06 -5.34
C HIS A 194 -3.91 -2.01 -6.27
N LEU A 195 -4.71 -1.53 -7.22
CA LEU A 195 -4.36 -0.49 -8.16
C LEU A 195 -5.27 0.72 -7.92
N GLU A 196 -4.67 1.86 -7.56
CA GLU A 196 -5.40 3.10 -7.28
C GLU A 196 -4.90 4.23 -8.21
N ARG A 197 -5.81 4.88 -8.94
CA ARG A 197 -5.48 5.98 -9.87
C ARG A 197 -4.38 5.62 -10.88
N CYS A 198 -4.23 4.33 -11.22
CA CYS A 198 -3.25 3.86 -12.21
C CYS A 198 -3.75 4.04 -13.64
N GLN A 199 -2.81 4.21 -14.58
CA GLN A 199 -3.10 4.36 -16.01
C GLN A 199 -2.88 3.03 -16.75
N LEU A 200 -3.97 2.37 -17.12
CA LEU A 200 -4.04 1.01 -17.68
C LEU A 200 -4.33 0.99 -19.18
N ARG A 201 -3.92 2.05 -19.91
CA ARG A 201 -4.18 2.18 -21.36
C ARG A 201 -3.31 1.25 -22.21
N ASP A 202 -2.09 0.96 -21.76
CA ASP A 202 -1.21 0.02 -22.43
C ASP A 202 -1.59 -1.41 -22.07
N LYS A 203 -2.26 -2.08 -23.02
CA LYS A 203 -2.75 -3.46 -22.84
C LYS A 203 -1.64 -4.47 -22.66
N GLN A 204 -0.48 -4.24 -23.28
CA GLN A 204 0.66 -5.15 -23.14
C GLN A 204 1.18 -5.10 -21.70
N SER A 205 1.26 -3.89 -21.15
CA SER A 205 1.73 -3.68 -19.78
C SER A 205 0.77 -4.20 -18.73
N VAL A 206 -0.54 -4.02 -18.93
CA VAL A 206 -1.55 -4.64 -18.07
C VAL A 206 -1.47 -6.16 -18.17
N ARG A 207 -1.38 -6.74 -19.37
CA ARG A 207 -1.25 -8.19 -19.54
C ARG A 207 -0.04 -8.74 -18.79
N SER A 208 1.12 -8.12 -18.93
CA SER A 208 2.34 -8.51 -18.22
C SER A 208 2.25 -8.34 -16.70
N LEU A 209 1.57 -7.31 -16.19
CA LEU A 209 1.29 -7.19 -14.75
C LEU A 209 0.49 -8.39 -14.23
N PHE A 210 -0.49 -8.86 -14.99
CA PHE A 210 -1.30 -10.00 -14.60
C PHE A 210 -0.57 -11.34 -14.76
N LEU A 211 0.35 -11.47 -15.72
CA LEU A 211 1.30 -12.59 -15.77
C LEU A 211 2.21 -12.66 -14.54
N MET A 212 2.41 -11.53 -13.83
CA MET A 212 3.06 -11.58 -12.52
C MET A 212 2.22 -12.20 -11.43
N CYS A 213 0.91 -12.02 -11.47
CA CYS A 213 0.04 -12.21 -10.32
C CYS A 213 -0.89 -13.42 -10.52
N GLU A 214 -0.41 -14.51 -11.11
CA GLU A 214 -1.24 -15.68 -11.46
C GLU A 214 -1.94 -16.31 -10.25
N THR A 215 -1.34 -16.17 -9.07
CA THR A 215 -1.82 -16.71 -7.79
C THR A 215 -2.75 -15.77 -7.02
N VAL A 216 -2.99 -14.57 -7.55
CA VAL A 216 -3.76 -13.52 -6.87
C VAL A 216 -5.19 -13.97 -6.58
N ARG A 217 -5.65 -13.67 -5.36
CA ARG A 217 -6.98 -14.01 -4.84
C ARG A 217 -7.86 -12.78 -4.74
N GLU A 218 -7.26 -11.60 -4.56
CA GLU A 218 -7.99 -10.34 -4.41
C GLU A 218 -7.44 -9.29 -5.36
N ILE A 219 -8.32 -8.72 -6.19
CA ILE A 219 -7.97 -7.63 -7.11
C ILE A 219 -8.87 -6.44 -6.83
N VAL A 220 -8.25 -5.28 -6.58
CA VAL A 220 -8.95 -4.02 -6.33
C VAL A 220 -8.48 -2.99 -7.37
N PHE A 221 -9.43 -2.44 -8.11
CA PHE A 221 -9.25 -1.28 -8.96
C PHE A 221 -10.02 -0.10 -8.40
N GLN A 222 -9.33 1.02 -8.16
CA GLN A 222 -9.94 2.23 -7.65
C GLN A 222 -9.52 3.44 -8.49
N ASN A 223 -10.47 4.09 -9.15
CA ASN A 223 -10.25 5.26 -9.99
C ASN A 223 -9.19 5.05 -11.10
N CYS A 224 -9.03 3.81 -11.58
CA CYS A 224 -8.07 3.48 -12.64
C CYS A 224 -8.61 3.87 -14.02
N TRP A 225 -7.72 4.37 -14.88
CA TRP A 225 -8.05 4.89 -16.22
C TRP A 225 -7.63 3.90 -17.30
N GLY A 226 -8.42 3.71 -18.36
CA GLY A 226 -8.08 2.80 -19.47
C GLY A 226 -8.47 1.33 -19.26
N LEU A 227 -9.16 1.02 -18.15
CA LEU A 227 -9.74 -0.29 -17.87
C LEU A 227 -11.04 -0.45 -18.69
N ASP A 228 -11.00 -1.19 -19.80
CA ASP A 228 -12.11 -1.39 -20.74
C ASP A 228 -12.38 -2.90 -20.99
N ASN A 229 -13.17 -3.23 -22.01
CA ASN A 229 -13.64 -4.60 -22.25
C ASN A 229 -12.57 -5.59 -22.76
N ASP A 230 -11.37 -5.13 -23.12
CA ASP A 230 -10.29 -6.00 -23.63
C ASP A 230 -9.62 -6.86 -22.54
N LEU A 231 -10.14 -6.79 -21.30
CA LEU A 231 -9.68 -7.53 -20.13
C LEU A 231 -10.04 -9.02 -20.13
N SER A 232 -10.82 -9.52 -21.09
CA SER A 232 -11.10 -10.96 -21.24
C SER A 232 -9.80 -11.78 -21.29
N SER A 233 -8.82 -11.26 -22.05
CA SER A 233 -7.47 -11.80 -22.19
C SER A 233 -6.69 -11.89 -20.87
N ILE A 234 -7.07 -11.06 -19.90
CA ILE A 234 -6.42 -10.87 -18.61
C ILE A 234 -7.11 -11.71 -17.52
N ALA A 235 -8.44 -11.78 -17.54
CA ALA A 235 -9.21 -12.61 -16.62
C ALA A 235 -8.84 -14.10 -16.75
N GLY A 236 -8.48 -14.56 -17.94
CA GLY A 236 -7.99 -15.92 -18.17
C GLY A 236 -6.64 -16.26 -17.50
N ILE A 237 -5.86 -15.26 -17.10
CA ILE A 237 -4.54 -15.40 -16.45
C ILE A 237 -4.71 -15.69 -14.95
N CYS A 238 -5.44 -14.83 -14.24
CA CYS A 238 -5.62 -14.95 -12.78
C CYS A 238 -6.85 -15.81 -12.43
N ARG A 239 -6.72 -17.14 -12.47
CA ARG A 239 -7.87 -18.05 -12.29
C ARG A 239 -8.31 -18.28 -10.84
N ARG A 240 -7.51 -17.86 -9.87
CA ARG A 240 -7.73 -18.09 -8.43
C ARG A 240 -8.40 -16.92 -7.70
N VAL A 241 -8.90 -15.94 -8.45
CA VAL A 241 -9.53 -14.74 -7.90
C VAL A 241 -10.82 -15.09 -7.16
N LYS A 242 -10.87 -14.70 -5.89
CA LYS A 242 -12.01 -14.86 -4.97
C LYS A 242 -12.72 -13.54 -4.68
N PHE A 243 -12.02 -12.42 -4.83
CA PHE A 243 -12.57 -11.08 -4.64
C PHE A 243 -12.17 -10.13 -5.75
N LEU A 244 -13.17 -9.44 -6.32
CA LEU A 244 -13.00 -8.33 -7.24
C LEU A 244 -13.67 -7.09 -6.67
N SER A 245 -12.94 -5.98 -6.61
CA SER A 245 -13.49 -4.64 -6.33
C SER A 245 -13.19 -3.69 -7.47
N LEU A 246 -14.22 -3.07 -8.01
CA LEU A 246 -14.18 -2.05 -9.05
C LEU A 246 -14.82 -0.78 -8.49
N GLU A 247 -14.04 0.29 -8.40
CA GLU A 247 -14.51 1.58 -7.92
C GLU A 247 -14.08 2.67 -8.91
N GLY A 248 -15.02 3.46 -9.45
CA GLY A 248 -14.69 4.59 -10.33
C GLY A 248 -14.08 4.19 -11.69
N CYS A 249 -14.20 2.92 -12.10
CA CYS A 249 -13.73 2.44 -13.39
C CYS A 249 -14.75 2.74 -14.48
N SER A 250 -14.68 3.95 -15.05
CA SER A 250 -15.73 4.48 -15.93
C SER A 250 -15.75 3.91 -17.36
N LEU A 251 -14.66 3.31 -17.85
CA LEU A 251 -14.61 2.79 -19.24
C LEU A 251 -15.09 1.33 -19.35
N LEU A 252 -15.08 0.57 -18.26
CA LEU A 252 -15.50 -0.83 -18.24
C LEU A 252 -17.03 -0.90 -18.39
N THR A 253 -17.52 -1.69 -19.33
CA THR A 253 -18.97 -1.90 -19.52
C THR A 253 -19.44 -3.20 -18.87
N THR A 254 -20.76 -3.37 -18.79
CA THR A 254 -21.40 -4.59 -18.26
C THR A 254 -20.91 -5.86 -18.97
N GLN A 255 -20.75 -5.81 -20.29
CA GLN A 255 -20.25 -6.92 -21.12
C GLN A 255 -18.78 -7.26 -20.81
N GLY A 256 -17.94 -6.23 -20.59
CA GLY A 256 -16.55 -6.43 -20.18
C GLY A 256 -16.46 -7.10 -18.82
N LEU A 257 -17.24 -6.61 -17.85
CA LEU A 257 -17.35 -7.22 -16.53
C LEU A 257 -17.80 -8.68 -16.63
N GLU A 258 -18.85 -8.98 -17.40
CA GLU A 258 -19.35 -10.35 -17.60
C GLU A 258 -18.27 -11.29 -18.12
N SER A 259 -17.52 -10.85 -19.14
CA SER A 259 -16.43 -11.63 -19.72
C SER A 259 -15.35 -11.97 -18.68
N MET A 260 -15.07 -11.05 -17.76
CA MET A 260 -14.13 -11.28 -16.65
C MET A 260 -14.70 -12.28 -15.63
N LEU A 261 -15.93 -12.06 -15.19
CA LEU A 261 -16.58 -12.88 -14.16
C LEU A 261 -16.77 -14.33 -14.61
N LEU A 262 -17.08 -14.56 -15.89
CA LEU A 262 -17.20 -15.90 -16.46
C LEU A 262 -15.87 -16.69 -16.46
N SER A 263 -14.73 -15.99 -16.42
CA SER A 263 -13.41 -16.62 -16.34
C SER A 263 -13.04 -17.05 -14.91
N TRP A 264 -13.64 -16.45 -13.88
CA TRP A 264 -13.28 -16.65 -12.47
C TRP A 264 -14.28 -17.54 -11.74
N LYS A 265 -14.05 -18.85 -11.83
CA LYS A 265 -14.94 -19.87 -11.25
C LYS A 265 -14.94 -19.90 -9.71
N GLU A 266 -13.89 -19.38 -9.07
CA GLU A 266 -13.75 -19.33 -7.61
C GLU A 266 -14.21 -18.01 -6.99
N LEU A 267 -14.82 -17.11 -7.78
CA LEU A 267 -15.22 -15.80 -7.29
C LEU A 267 -16.28 -15.93 -6.19
N GLN A 268 -16.03 -15.31 -5.04
CA GLN A 268 -16.91 -15.34 -3.87
C GLN A 268 -17.45 -13.98 -3.51
N ARG A 269 -16.71 -12.91 -3.82
CA ARG A 269 -17.05 -11.55 -3.42
C ARG A 269 -16.87 -10.61 -4.61
N LEU A 270 -17.88 -9.78 -4.86
CA LEU A 270 -17.85 -8.76 -5.91
C LEU A 270 -18.30 -7.41 -5.34
N ARG A 271 -17.51 -6.37 -5.59
CA ARG A 271 -17.85 -4.98 -5.28
C ARG A 271 -17.74 -4.14 -6.54
N VAL A 272 -18.82 -3.47 -6.91
CA VAL A 272 -18.88 -2.54 -8.04
C VAL A 272 -19.49 -1.23 -7.53
N VAL A 273 -18.74 -0.15 -7.60
CA VAL A 273 -19.12 1.17 -7.05
C VAL A 273 -18.74 2.28 -8.03
N ALA A 274 -19.66 3.19 -8.36
CA ALA A 274 -19.37 4.36 -9.20
C ALA A 274 -18.73 4.03 -10.58
N CYS A 275 -19.07 2.87 -11.15
CA CYS A 275 -18.70 2.47 -12.51
C CYS A 275 -19.86 2.78 -13.47
N ASN A 276 -19.93 4.03 -13.93
CA ASN A 276 -21.11 4.58 -14.64
C ASN A 276 -21.48 3.87 -15.96
N ASN A 277 -20.56 3.12 -16.58
CA ASN A 277 -20.83 2.36 -17.81
C ASN A 277 -21.28 0.92 -17.57
N ILE A 278 -21.36 0.49 -16.30
CA ILE A 278 -21.98 -0.78 -15.90
C ILE A 278 -23.44 -0.48 -15.58
N LYS A 279 -24.37 -1.13 -16.28
CA LYS A 279 -25.80 -0.81 -16.18
C LYS A 279 -26.63 -2.00 -15.72
N ASP A 280 -27.60 -1.73 -14.86
CA ASP A 280 -28.53 -2.73 -14.33
C ASP A 280 -29.35 -3.41 -15.43
N GLY A 281 -29.77 -2.65 -16.46
CA GLY A 281 -30.57 -3.17 -17.57
C GLY A 281 -29.81 -4.06 -18.55
N GLU A 282 -28.48 -4.10 -18.45
CA GLU A 282 -27.61 -4.93 -19.30
C GLU A 282 -27.17 -6.22 -18.58
N VAL A 283 -27.66 -6.47 -17.37
CA VAL A 283 -27.34 -7.68 -16.62
C VAL A 283 -28.04 -8.88 -17.25
N THR A 284 -27.24 -9.79 -17.79
CA THR A 284 -27.71 -11.02 -18.43
C THR A 284 -28.23 -12.03 -17.39
N PRO A 285 -29.02 -13.05 -17.82
CA PRO A 285 -29.40 -14.15 -16.94
C PRO A 285 -28.19 -14.88 -16.33
N MET A 286 -27.08 -14.99 -17.07
CA MET A 286 -25.85 -15.63 -16.59
C MET A 286 -25.21 -14.83 -15.46
N LEU A 287 -25.11 -13.50 -15.59
CA LEU A 287 -24.67 -12.63 -14.52
C LEU A 287 -25.57 -12.72 -13.28
N SER A 288 -26.89 -12.78 -13.47
CA SER A 288 -27.85 -12.93 -12.37
C SER A 288 -27.63 -14.24 -11.58
N ILE A 289 -27.36 -15.35 -12.28
CA ILE A 289 -27.01 -16.63 -11.66
C ILE A 289 -25.70 -16.52 -10.88
N LEU A 290 -24.67 -15.89 -11.48
CA LEU A 290 -23.39 -15.65 -10.80
C LEU A 290 -23.56 -14.80 -9.54
N PHE A 291 -24.35 -13.72 -9.60
CA PHE A 291 -24.64 -12.86 -8.44
C PHE A 291 -25.31 -13.63 -7.31
N SER A 292 -26.14 -14.61 -7.65
CA SER A 292 -26.81 -15.48 -6.67
C SER A 292 -25.88 -16.50 -6.02
N SER A 293 -24.76 -16.85 -6.66
CA SER A 293 -23.78 -17.80 -6.12
C SER A 293 -22.69 -17.13 -5.26
N LEU A 294 -22.53 -15.81 -5.37
CA LEU A 294 -21.58 -15.04 -4.56
C LEU A 294 -21.94 -15.06 -3.07
N LYS A 295 -20.91 -15.10 -2.22
CA LYS A 295 -21.06 -14.93 -0.76
C LYS A 295 -21.35 -13.48 -0.39
N GLU A 296 -20.73 -12.52 -1.09
CA GLU A 296 -20.94 -11.10 -0.87
C GLU A 296 -21.02 -10.36 -2.20
N LEU A 297 -22.03 -9.51 -2.35
CA LEU A 297 -22.22 -8.65 -3.51
C LEU A 297 -22.52 -7.23 -3.03
N MET A 298 -21.67 -6.29 -3.44
CA MET A 298 -21.95 -4.86 -3.35
C MET A 298 -22.11 -4.32 -4.77
N TRP A 299 -23.33 -3.95 -5.14
CA TRP A 299 -23.66 -3.45 -6.47
C TRP A 299 -24.23 -2.05 -6.39
N ARG A 300 -23.40 -1.06 -6.74
CA ARG A 300 -23.75 0.37 -6.81
C ARG A 300 -23.01 1.05 -7.98
N PRO A 301 -23.18 0.59 -9.23
CA PRO A 301 -22.44 1.12 -10.37
C PRO A 301 -22.72 2.61 -10.62
N ASP A 302 -23.93 3.09 -10.37
CA ASP A 302 -24.26 4.51 -10.42
C ASP A 302 -25.17 4.91 -9.24
N THR A 303 -25.49 6.20 -9.13
CA THR A 303 -26.39 6.73 -8.08
C THR A 303 -27.84 6.30 -8.25
N LYS A 304 -28.20 5.68 -9.37
CA LYS A 304 -29.57 5.29 -9.76
C LYS A 304 -29.79 3.78 -9.70
N SER A 305 -28.76 2.97 -9.42
CA SER A 305 -28.84 1.51 -9.50
C SER A 305 -29.85 0.94 -8.51
N GLN A 306 -30.74 0.07 -8.99
CA GLN A 306 -31.80 -0.61 -8.24
C GLN A 306 -31.74 -2.13 -8.38
N LEU A 307 -30.68 -2.70 -8.97
CA LEU A 307 -30.51 -4.14 -9.17
C LEU A 307 -30.74 -4.97 -7.90
N LEU A 308 -30.24 -4.49 -6.76
CA LEU A 308 -30.34 -5.20 -5.47
C LEU A 308 -31.78 -5.28 -4.95
N SER A 309 -32.66 -4.33 -5.29
CA SER A 309 -34.09 -4.43 -4.98
C SER A 309 -34.82 -5.39 -5.91
N ASN A 310 -34.41 -5.49 -7.18
CA ASN A 310 -35.03 -6.39 -8.17
C ASN A 310 -34.65 -7.86 -7.92
N LEU A 311 -33.42 -8.10 -7.48
CA LEU A 311 -32.93 -9.44 -7.12
C LEU A 311 -33.40 -9.92 -5.74
N ALA A 312 -34.04 -9.09 -4.93
CA ALA A 312 -34.59 -9.52 -3.63
C ALA A 312 -35.75 -10.54 -3.78
N GLY A 313 -36.43 -10.55 -4.94
CA GLY A 313 -37.49 -11.51 -5.26
C GLY A 313 -37.02 -12.93 -5.62
N THR A 314 -35.72 -13.16 -5.81
CA THR A 314 -35.17 -14.46 -6.27
C THR A 314 -34.65 -15.36 -5.15
N GLY A 315 -34.93 -15.04 -3.88
CA GLY A 315 -34.54 -15.88 -2.73
C GLY A 315 -33.13 -15.63 -2.18
N MET A 316 -32.47 -14.53 -2.55
CA MET A 316 -31.12 -14.17 -2.09
C MET A 316 -30.98 -13.91 -0.56
N GLY A 317 -32.08 -13.87 0.21
CA GLY A 317 -32.13 -13.34 1.58
C GLY A 317 -31.52 -14.16 2.72
N LYS A 318 -30.86 -15.31 2.50
CA LYS A 318 -30.57 -16.26 3.61
C LYS A 318 -29.11 -16.64 3.89
N LYS A 319 -28.10 -16.12 3.18
CA LYS A 319 -26.69 -16.46 3.49
C LYS A 319 -25.76 -15.24 3.41
N GLY A 320 -25.02 -15.00 4.48
CA GLY A 320 -23.86 -14.08 4.53
C GLY A 320 -24.18 -12.66 4.97
N GLY A 321 -23.46 -12.15 5.97
CA GLY A 321 -23.68 -10.83 6.59
C GLY A 321 -23.63 -9.69 5.58
N ARG A 322 -24.80 -9.14 5.25
CA ARG A 322 -24.93 -7.99 4.36
C ARG A 322 -24.64 -6.71 5.13
N PHE A 323 -23.49 -6.09 4.89
CA PHE A 323 -23.26 -4.71 5.31
C PHE A 323 -24.08 -3.75 4.44
N PHE A 324 -25.35 -3.58 4.79
CA PHE A 324 -26.13 -2.42 4.38
C PHE A 324 -25.70 -1.23 5.23
N LYS A 325 -24.60 -0.55 4.88
CA LYS A 325 -24.48 0.86 5.29
C LYS A 325 -25.40 1.69 4.39
N LYS A 326 -26.58 1.99 4.93
CA LYS A 326 -27.27 3.27 4.70
C LYS A 326 -26.65 4.27 5.68
N MET A 327 -25.91 5.24 5.18
CA MET A 327 -25.75 6.59 5.73
C MET A 327 -25.41 7.50 4.56
#